data_AF-A0A8D8U0V2-F1
#
_entry.id   AF-A0A8D8U0V2-F1
#
_cell.length_a   1.000
_cell.length_b   1.000
_cell.length_c   1.000
_cell.angle_alpha   90.00
_cell.angle_beta   90.00
_cell.angle_gamma   90.00
#
_symmetry.space_group_name_H-M   'P 1'
#
loop_
_entity.id
_entity.type
_entity.pdbx_description
1 polymer ?
#
loop_
_entity_poly.entity_id
_entity_poly.type
_entity_poly.pdbx_seq_one_letter_code
_entity_poly.pdbx_strand_id
1 'polypeptide(L)'
;EDMGSNPFVSDYQMSRDETLGGVRVAPYLVYDCLADGGSLVLFSCPGCNLDLQLTTLEKLQHLQHCAPESDSPEDNTAASQLIQGDHKNSSSYFCDICNKGYPHFNSVAILKHKKSHSSIVMPS
;
A
#
# COMPACT_ATOMS: atom_id res chain seq x y z
N GLU A 1 -8.48 -4.08 25.94
CA GLU A 1 -8.51 -3.12 24.82
C GLU A 1 -8.73 -3.96 23.57
N ASP A 2 -9.90 -3.87 22.95
CA ASP A 2 -10.22 -4.63 21.75
C ASP A 2 -9.49 -3.98 20.56
N MET A 3 -8.58 -4.70 19.91
CA MET A 3 -7.76 -4.16 18.81
C MET A 3 -8.45 -4.30 17.45
N GLY A 4 -9.73 -4.69 17.40
CA GLY A 4 -10.47 -4.99 16.18
C GLY A 4 -10.01 -6.26 15.47
N SER A 5 -10.53 -6.48 14.25
CA SER A 5 -10.14 -7.59 13.38
C SER A 5 -8.85 -7.28 12.62
N ASN A 6 -8.08 -8.32 12.27
CA ASN A 6 -6.84 -8.16 11.54
C ASN A 6 -7.12 -8.01 10.03
N PRO A 7 -6.83 -6.84 9.41
CA PRO A 7 -7.12 -6.64 8.00
C PRO A 7 -6.15 -7.30 7.03
N PHE A 8 -5.04 -7.87 7.53
CA PHE A 8 -4.02 -8.49 6.72
C PHE A 8 -4.12 -10.02 6.72
N VAL A 9 -4.32 -10.61 7.90
CA VAL A 9 -4.31 -12.07 8.09
C VAL A 9 -5.40 -12.46 9.10
N SER A 10 -6.48 -13.07 8.62
CA SER A 10 -7.64 -13.41 9.45
C SER A 10 -7.33 -14.38 10.61
N ASP A 11 -6.32 -15.23 10.45
CA ASP A 11 -5.90 -16.23 11.45
C ASP A 11 -4.84 -15.70 12.43
N TYR A 12 -4.32 -14.49 12.20
CA TYR A 12 -3.28 -13.93 13.05
C TYR A 12 -3.87 -12.94 14.06
N GLN A 13 -3.72 -13.26 15.34
CA GLN A 13 -4.14 -12.38 16.43
C GLN A 13 -3.22 -11.16 16.52
N MET A 14 -3.80 -9.97 16.44
CA MET A 14 -3.07 -8.72 16.65
C MET A 14 -2.69 -8.55 18.12
N SER A 15 -1.49 -8.00 18.34
CA SER A 15 -0.96 -7.71 19.68
C SER A 15 -0.10 -6.45 19.67
N ARG A 16 0.03 -5.77 20.81
CA ARG A 16 0.96 -4.64 20.93
C ARG A 16 2.40 -5.14 20.88
N ASP A 17 3.25 -4.42 20.14
CA ASP A 17 4.68 -4.69 20.12
C ASP A 17 5.41 -3.82 21.15
N GLU A 18 5.93 -4.43 22.22
CA GLU A 18 6.62 -3.70 23.29
C GLU A 18 8.00 -3.18 22.87
N THR A 19 8.60 -3.76 21.81
CA THR A 19 9.96 -3.43 21.37
C THR A 19 9.97 -2.32 20.33
N LEU A 20 9.08 -2.41 19.35
CA LEU A 20 8.98 -1.44 18.24
C LEU A 20 7.92 -0.36 18.50
N GLY A 21 7.01 -0.61 19.44
CA GLY A 21 5.77 0.14 19.53
C GLY A 21 4.80 -0.23 18.41
N GLY A 22 3.52 0.11 18.61
CA GLY A 22 2.48 -0.15 17.63
C GLY A 22 1.85 -1.55 17.76
N VAL A 23 1.28 -2.04 16.66
CA VAL A 23 0.47 -3.27 16.61
C VAL A 23 1.10 -4.26 15.65
N ARG A 24 1.44 -5.44 16.14
CA ARG A 24 1.88 -6.57 15.34
C ARG A 24 0.68 -7.19 14.66
N VAL A 25 0.66 -7.13 13.33
CA VAL A 25 -0.42 -7.65 12.48
C VAL A 25 -0.04 -8.91 11.70
N ALA A 26 1.26 -9.24 11.67
CA ALA A 26 1.78 -10.50 11.17
C ALA A 26 3.13 -10.81 11.86
N PRO A 27 3.68 -12.04 11.73
CA PRO A 27 4.96 -12.41 12.35
C PRO A 27 6.14 -11.50 11.97
N TYR A 28 6.07 -10.87 10.80
CA TYR A 28 7.11 -10.01 10.24
C TYR A 28 6.63 -8.58 9.95
N LEU A 29 5.44 -8.19 10.42
CA LEU A 29 4.86 -6.87 10.16
C LEU A 29 4.30 -6.25 11.44
N VAL A 30 4.85 -5.08 11.80
CA VAL A 30 4.35 -4.22 12.87
C VAL A 30 3.91 -2.90 12.26
N TYR A 31 2.73 -2.47 12.65
CA TYR A 31 2.02 -1.33 12.11
C TYR A 31 1.89 -0.23 13.18
N ASP A 32 1.80 1.04 12.78
CA ASP A 32 1.76 2.18 13.71
C ASP A 32 2.91 2.17 14.76
N CYS A 33 4.13 1.79 14.34
CA CYS A 33 5.27 1.71 15.25
C CYS A 33 5.68 3.09 15.79
N LEU A 34 6.18 3.12 17.04
CA LEU A 34 6.37 4.35 17.84
C LEU A 34 7.39 5.34 17.27
N ALA A 35 8.13 4.98 16.22
CA ALA A 35 9.04 5.88 15.54
C ALA A 35 8.33 7.11 14.92
N ASP A 36 7.02 7.01 14.64
CA ASP A 36 6.22 8.11 14.07
C ASP A 36 4.96 8.45 14.89
N GLY A 37 4.83 7.90 16.11
CA GLY A 37 3.73 8.24 17.02
C GLY A 37 2.34 8.25 16.35
N GLY A 38 1.98 7.16 15.63
CA GLY A 38 0.65 6.92 15.05
C GLY A 38 -0.10 8.19 14.62
N SER A 39 0.41 8.88 13.59
CA SER A 39 -0.21 10.13 13.13
C SER A 39 -1.66 9.88 12.68
N LEU A 40 -2.61 10.46 13.42
CA LEU A 40 -4.02 10.40 13.07
C LEU A 40 -4.24 11.18 11.77
N VAL A 41 -4.78 10.51 10.77
CA VAL A 41 -5.13 11.13 9.50
C VAL A 41 -6.62 11.42 9.45
N LEU A 42 -6.98 12.60 8.94
CA LEU A 42 -8.36 12.88 8.55
C LEU A 42 -8.73 11.97 7.37
N PHE A 43 -9.75 11.14 7.57
CA PHE A 43 -10.24 10.18 6.59
C PHE A 43 -11.76 10.32 6.45
N SER A 44 -12.21 10.51 5.21
CA SER A 44 -13.62 10.47 4.83
C SER A 44 -13.92 9.12 4.18
N CYS A 45 -14.82 8.34 4.75
CA CYS A 45 -15.19 7.04 4.19
C CYS A 45 -16.11 7.21 2.96
N PRO A 46 -15.77 6.62 1.80
CA PRO A 46 -16.63 6.70 0.61
C PRO A 46 -17.91 5.87 0.73
N GLY A 47 -17.96 4.88 1.62
CA GLY A 47 -19.11 3.97 1.77
C GLY A 47 -20.21 4.49 2.70
N CYS A 48 -19.83 5.13 3.81
CA CYS A 48 -20.77 5.66 4.81
C CYS A 48 -20.72 7.18 4.98
N ASN A 49 -19.87 7.89 4.23
CA ASN A 49 -19.69 9.35 4.31
C ASN A 49 -19.34 9.87 5.72
N LEU A 50 -18.70 9.06 6.56
CA LEU A 50 -18.18 9.50 7.85
C LEU A 50 -16.78 10.12 7.70
N ASP A 51 -16.61 11.31 8.28
CA ASP A 51 -15.31 11.94 8.52
C ASP A 51 -14.78 11.55 9.90
N LEU A 52 -13.61 10.91 9.92
CA LEU A 52 -12.99 10.37 11.13
C LEU A 52 -11.50 10.71 11.18
N GLN A 53 -10.96 10.86 12.39
CA GLN A 53 -9.52 10.86 12.62
C GLN A 53 -9.10 9.46 13.06
N LEU A 54 -8.46 8.73 12.16
CA LEU A 54 -8.08 7.34 12.38
C LEU A 54 -6.58 7.18 12.20
N THR A 55 -5.98 6.26 12.95
CA THR A 55 -4.70 5.67 12.56
C THR A 55 -4.85 4.94 11.24
N THR A 56 -3.74 4.65 10.59
CA THR A 56 -3.82 3.96 9.30
C THR A 56 -4.35 2.53 9.49
N LEU A 57 -4.11 1.88 10.65
CA LEU A 57 -4.68 0.57 10.94
C LEU A 57 -6.20 0.61 11.10
N GLU A 58 -6.71 1.56 11.89
CA GLU A 58 -8.16 1.72 12.13
C GLU A 58 -8.90 2.06 10.84
N LYS A 59 -8.30 2.86 9.95
CA LYS A 59 -8.83 3.11 8.61
C LYS A 59 -9.02 1.81 7.81
N LEU A 60 -8.02 0.92 7.82
CA LEU A 60 -8.10 -0.37 7.11
C LEU A 60 -9.19 -1.26 7.71
N GLN A 61 -9.30 -1.29 9.03
CA GLN A 61 -10.36 -2.02 9.73
C GLN A 61 -11.75 -1.47 9.40
N HIS A 62 -11.90 -0.15 9.36
CA HIS A 62 -13.15 0.48 8.96
C HIS A 62 -13.53 0.08 7.54
N LEU A 63 -12.60 0.15 6.58
CA LEU A 63 -12.86 -0.22 5.19
C LEU A 63 -13.26 -1.68 5.00
N GLN A 64 -12.81 -2.58 5.87
CA GLN A 64 -13.22 -3.99 5.82
C GLN A 64 -14.65 -4.23 6.32
N HIS A 65 -15.08 -3.50 7.34
CA HIS A 65 -16.41 -3.70 7.96
C HIS A 65 -17.46 -2.73 7.42
N CYS A 66 -17.03 -1.63 6.81
CA CYS A 66 -17.93 -0.65 6.20
C CYS A 66 -18.49 -1.24 4.90
N ALA A 67 -19.70 -1.79 4.98
CA ALA A 67 -20.49 -2.03 3.78
C ALA A 67 -20.89 -0.66 3.21
N PRO A 68 -20.67 -0.40 1.90
CA PRO A 68 -21.26 0.77 1.27
C PRO A 68 -22.78 0.61 1.34
N GLU A 69 -23.49 1.66 1.75
CA GLU A 69 -24.94 1.73 1.58
C GLU A 69 -25.21 1.78 0.06
N SER A 70 -25.31 0.61 -0.56
CA SER A 70 -25.79 0.43 -1.91
C SER A 70 -26.78 -0.72 -1.88
N ASP A 71 -28.01 -0.34 -2.16
CA ASP A 71 -29.21 -1.15 -2.26
C ASP A 71 -28.99 -2.40 -3.14
N SER A 72 -29.28 -3.57 -2.55
CA SER A 72 -29.64 -4.85 -3.20
C SER A 72 -28.58 -5.62 -4.04
N PRO A 73 -28.74 -6.97 -4.18
CA PRO A 73 -27.67 -7.89 -4.57
C PRO A 73 -27.79 -8.31 -6.03
N GLU A 74 -26.89 -7.83 -6.90
CA GLU A 74 -26.74 -8.40 -8.24
C GLU A 74 -25.26 -8.60 -8.58
N ASP A 75 -24.94 -9.86 -8.89
CA ASP A 75 -23.69 -10.38 -9.45
C ASP A 75 -23.08 -9.43 -10.50
N ASN A 76 -21.84 -8.97 -10.27
CA ASN A 76 -20.74 -8.94 -11.26
C ASN A 76 -19.51 -8.19 -10.71
N THR A 77 -18.46 -8.95 -10.40
CA THR A 77 -17.04 -8.72 -10.76
C THR A 77 -16.61 -7.31 -11.21
N ALA A 78 -16.62 -6.28 -10.35
CA ALA A 78 -15.86 -5.04 -10.57
C ALA A 78 -15.91 -4.09 -9.37
N ALA A 79 -15.03 -4.27 -8.37
CA ALA A 79 -14.83 -3.24 -7.33
C ALA A 79 -13.37 -3.18 -6.87
N SER A 80 -12.46 -2.99 -7.82
CA SER A 80 -11.06 -2.60 -7.55
C SER A 80 -10.72 -1.32 -8.32
N GLN A 81 -11.63 -0.35 -8.38
CA GLN A 81 -11.42 0.90 -9.10
C GLN A 81 -11.88 2.12 -8.30
N LEU A 82 -11.30 2.33 -7.12
CA LEU A 82 -11.32 3.65 -6.46
C LEU A 82 -9.95 3.96 -5.83
N ILE A 83 -8.90 3.89 -6.64
CA ILE A 83 -7.67 4.67 -6.45
C ILE A 83 -7.27 5.19 -7.84
N GLN A 84 -8.00 6.18 -8.34
CA GLN A 84 -7.50 7.06 -9.41
C GLN A 84 -7.08 8.39 -8.78
N GLY A 85 -6.18 8.33 -7.80
CA GLY A 85 -5.18 9.37 -7.68
C GLY A 85 -4.16 9.11 -8.78
N ASP A 86 -3.90 10.11 -9.62
CA ASP A 86 -2.96 10.24 -10.73
C ASP A 86 -1.75 9.28 -10.77
N HIS A 87 -2.00 7.97 -10.79
CA HIS A 87 -1.03 6.97 -11.18
C HIS A 87 -1.21 6.86 -12.68
N LYS A 88 -0.48 7.72 -13.40
CA LYS A 88 0.09 7.36 -14.70
C LYS A 88 0.90 6.08 -14.52
N ASN A 89 0.20 4.96 -14.36
CA ASN A 89 0.72 3.61 -14.44
C ASN A 89 0.94 3.28 -15.91
N SER A 90 1.75 4.10 -16.58
CA SER A 90 2.61 3.61 -17.62
C SER A 90 3.96 3.47 -16.95
N SER A 91 4.08 2.47 -16.04
CA SER A 91 5.35 2.10 -15.39
C SER A 91 6.28 1.44 -16.42
N SER A 92 6.50 2.13 -17.53
CA SER A 92 7.62 1.85 -18.42
C SER A 92 8.88 2.27 -17.68
N TYR A 93 9.78 1.32 -17.48
CA TYR A 93 11.03 1.59 -16.77
C TYR A 93 11.92 2.45 -17.68
N PHE A 94 12.31 3.62 -17.19
CA PHE A 94 13.13 4.56 -17.97
C PHE A 94 14.60 4.44 -17.58
N CYS A 95 15.49 4.49 -18.58
CA CYS A 95 16.93 4.60 -18.34
C CYS A 95 17.40 6.03 -18.59
N ASP A 96 17.95 6.66 -17.55
CA ASP A 96 18.46 8.03 -17.59
C ASP A 96 19.77 8.18 -18.40
N ILE A 97 20.45 7.07 -18.70
CA ILE A 97 21.75 7.06 -19.39
C ILE A 97 21.56 7.06 -20.91
N CYS A 98 20.62 6.25 -21.42
CA CYS A 98 20.33 6.15 -22.85
C CYS A 98 18.98 6.78 -23.25
N ASN A 99 18.28 7.37 -22.28
CA ASN A 99 17.01 8.07 -22.46
C ASN A 99 15.92 7.22 -23.14
N LYS A 100 15.93 5.90 -22.91
CA LYS A 100 15.00 4.92 -23.49
C LYS A 100 14.03 4.38 -22.44
N GLY A 101 12.77 4.25 -22.82
CA GLY A 101 11.72 3.60 -22.05
C GLY A 101 11.62 2.11 -22.37
N TYR A 102 11.51 1.29 -21.33
CA TYR A 102 11.42 -0.17 -21.40
C TYR A 102 10.11 -0.64 -20.75
N PRO A 103 9.02 -0.75 -21.54
CA PRO A 103 7.70 -1.14 -21.01
C PRO A 103 7.62 -2.60 -20.56
N HIS A 104 8.54 -3.46 -21.00
CA HIS A 104 8.57 -4.89 -20.66
C HIS A 104 9.60 -5.24 -19.58
N PHE A 105 10.32 -4.25 -19.06
CA PHE A 105 11.29 -4.49 -17.99
C PHE A 105 10.57 -4.67 -16.65
N ASN A 106 11.24 -5.34 -15.72
CA ASN A 106 10.93 -5.28 -14.30
C ASN A 106 12.02 -4.49 -13.58
N SER A 107 11.87 -4.26 -12.27
CA SER A 107 12.83 -3.50 -11.47
C SER A 107 14.26 -4.05 -11.61
N VAL A 108 14.44 -5.36 -11.59
CA VAL A 108 15.77 -6.00 -11.71
C VAL A 108 16.36 -5.81 -13.11
N ALA A 109 15.54 -5.87 -14.16
CA ALA A 109 15.99 -5.72 -15.54
C ALA A 109 16.50 -4.30 -15.82
N ILE A 110 15.82 -3.25 -15.35
CA ILE A 110 16.30 -1.87 -15.52
C ILE A 110 17.59 -1.61 -14.74
N LEU A 111 17.74 -2.22 -13.56
CA LEU A 111 18.96 -2.15 -12.76
C LEU A 111 20.16 -2.80 -13.48
N LYS A 112 19.97 -4.00 -14.06
CA LYS A 112 21.00 -4.66 -14.87
C LYS A 112 21.37 -3.85 -16.11
N HIS A 113 20.36 -3.31 -16.81
CA HIS A 113 20.57 -2.45 -17.97
C HIS A 113 21.39 -1.19 -17.62
N LYS A 114 21.04 -0.50 -16.52
CA LYS A 114 21.80 0.66 -16.02
C LYS A 114 23.26 0.29 -15.73
N LYS A 115 23.49 -0.90 -15.14
CA LYS A 115 24.84 -1.41 -14.87
C LYS A 115 25.64 -1.70 -16.15
N SER A 116 25.02 -2.21 -17.22
CA SER A 116 25.70 -2.46 -18.49
C SER A 116 26.29 -1.20 -19.14
N HIS A 117 25.74 0.00 -18.88
CA HIS A 117 26.35 1.25 -19.34
C HIS A 117 27.71 1.52 -18.68
N SER A 118 27.87 1.17 -17.40
CA SER A 118 29.14 1.33 -16.67
C SER A 118 30.23 0.36 -17.13
N SER A 119 29.86 -0.71 -17.83
CA SER A 119 30.80 -1.67 -18.43
C SER A 119 31.27 -1.25 -19.84
N ILE A 120 30.74 -0.16 -20.41
CA ILE A 120 31.03 0.32 -21.79
C ILE A 120 31.61 1.75 -21.77
N VAL A 121 32.22 2.18 -20.65
CA VAL A 121 33.04 3.41 -20.62
C VAL A 121 34.52 3.05 -20.61
N MET A 122 35.02 2.76 -21.81
CA MET A 122 36.39 3.00 -22.21
C MET A 122 36.34 3.76 -23.54
N PRO A 123 36.64 5.06 -23.56
CA PRO A 123 37.19 5.69 -24.74
C PRO A 123 38.70 5.86 -24.57
N SER A 124 39.43 5.37 -25.56
CA SER A 124 40.83 5.67 -25.84
C SER A 124 41.07 7.15 -26.15
#